data_AF-A0A1V3STG3-F1
#
_entry.id   AF-A0A1V3STG3-F1
#
_cell.length_a   1.000
_cell.length_b   1.000
_cell.length_c   1.000
_cell.angle_alpha   90.00
_cell.angle_beta   90.00
_cell.angle_gamma   90.00
#
_symmetry.space_group_name_H-M   'P 1'
#
loop_
_entity.id
_entity.type
_entity.pdbx_description
1 polymer ?
#
loop_
_entity_poly.entity_id
_entity_poly.type
_entity_poly.pdbx_seq_one_letter_code
_entity_poly.pdbx_strand_id
1 'polypeptide(L)'
;MRAVLFARATAALLVLSRLDRIGTGIFGNVKAVGEGDSEIRIDTGPGYRLYFVRRDNMVIVLLCGGDKSTQDRDITRAKDQAKTLE
;
A
#
# COMPACT_ATOMS: atom_id res chain seq x y z
N MET A 1 16.48 2.28 -3.58
CA MET A 1 15.13 1.67 -3.49
C MET A 1 14.37 2.01 -4.75
N ARG A 2 13.82 1.01 -5.47
CA ARG A 2 12.92 1.26 -6.61
C ARG A 2 11.48 1.05 -6.13
N ALA A 3 10.57 1.95 -6.45
CA ALA A 3 9.14 1.76 -6.20
C ALA A 3 8.46 1.58 -7.55
N VAL A 4 7.85 0.42 -7.79
CA VAL A 4 7.05 0.19 -9.00
C VAL A 4 5.61 0.55 -8.65
N LEU A 5 5.08 1.55 -9.33
CA LEU A 5 3.79 2.14 -9.04
C LEU A 5 2.76 1.72 -10.08
N PHE A 6 1.75 0.98 -9.62
CA PHE A 6 0.47 0.91 -10.30
C PHE A 6 -0.57 1.40 -9.28
N ALA A 7 -1.20 2.55 -9.54
CA ALA A 7 -2.24 3.13 -8.68
C ALA A 7 -3.42 3.67 -9.50
N ARG A 8 -4.66 3.26 -9.17
CA ARG A 8 -5.89 4.00 -9.50
C ARG A 8 -6.52 4.39 -8.16
N ALA A 9 -6.54 5.68 -7.81
CA ALA A 9 -7.02 6.12 -6.51
C ALA A 9 -7.93 7.36 -6.62
N THR A 10 -9.10 7.25 -6.00
CA THR A 10 -10.16 8.29 -5.91
C THR A 10 -9.80 9.41 -4.91
N ALA A 11 -8.70 9.27 -4.15
CA ALA A 11 -8.09 10.28 -3.28
C ALA A 11 -6.62 10.51 -3.68
N ALA A 12 -6.42 10.80 -4.98
CA ALA A 12 -5.12 10.75 -5.64
C ALA A 12 -4.02 11.56 -4.93
N LEU A 13 -4.30 12.78 -4.45
CA LEU A 13 -3.26 13.68 -3.94
C LEU A 13 -2.56 13.16 -2.66
N LEU A 14 -3.34 12.69 -1.68
CA LEU A 14 -2.79 12.16 -0.42
C LEU A 14 -2.00 10.87 -0.65
N VAL A 15 -2.52 10.00 -1.52
CA VAL A 15 -1.85 8.75 -1.92
C VAL A 15 -0.57 9.06 -2.67
N LEU A 16 -0.60 9.95 -3.66
CA LEU A 16 0.58 10.36 -4.44
C LEU A 16 1.66 11.00 -3.54
N SER A 17 1.28 11.89 -2.63
CA SER A 17 2.22 12.46 -1.66
C SER A 17 2.83 11.40 -0.75
N ARG A 18 2.06 10.39 -0.32
CA ARG A 18 2.60 9.28 0.45
C ARG A 18 3.56 8.42 -0.39
N LEU A 19 3.26 8.18 -1.66
CA LEU A 19 4.11 7.41 -2.56
C LEU A 19 5.46 8.09 -2.81
N ASP A 20 5.47 9.41 -2.98
CA ASP A 20 6.71 10.18 -3.12
C ASP A 20 7.62 10.02 -1.89
N ARG A 21 7.03 10.11 -0.69
CA ARG A 21 7.73 9.86 0.59
C ARG A 21 8.24 8.42 0.69
N ILE A 22 7.45 7.43 0.25
CA ILE A 22 7.92 6.04 0.21
C ILE A 22 9.10 5.91 -0.75
N GLY A 23 9.11 6.60 -1.89
CA GLY A 23 10.24 6.63 -2.83
C GLY A 23 11.56 7.07 -2.19
N THR A 24 11.50 7.92 -1.16
CA THR A 24 12.67 8.37 -0.38
C THR A 24 12.94 7.52 0.87
N GLY A 25 12.19 6.43 1.08
CA GLY A 25 12.35 5.52 2.22
C GLY A 25 11.50 5.89 3.44
N ILE A 26 10.61 6.89 3.34
CA ILE A 26 9.77 7.36 4.45
C ILE A 26 8.36 6.76 4.32
N PHE A 27 8.11 5.67 5.04
CA PHE A 27 6.84 4.94 4.96
C PHE A 27 5.76 5.48 5.93
N GLY A 28 6.17 6.00 7.09
CA GLY A 28 5.27 6.45 8.15
C GLY A 28 4.68 5.28 8.95
N ASN A 29 3.36 5.31 9.20
CA ASN A 29 2.68 4.31 10.02
C ASN A 29 2.47 3.00 9.25
N VAL A 30 3.39 2.05 9.43
CA VAL A 30 3.39 0.73 8.78
C VAL A 30 2.91 -0.33 9.76
N LYS A 31 2.10 -1.27 9.29
CA LYS A 31 1.79 -2.51 10.03
C LYS A 31 1.87 -3.73 9.12
N ALA A 32 2.36 -4.85 9.66
CA ALA A 32 2.25 -6.14 8.99
C ALA A 32 0.79 -6.61 8.98
N VAL A 33 0.34 -7.18 7.86
CA VAL A 33 -1.01 -7.78 7.71
C VAL A 33 -0.95 -9.29 7.41
N GLY A 34 0.24 -9.89 7.58
CA GLY A 34 0.51 -11.32 7.39
C GLY A 34 0.98 -11.67 5.98
N GLU A 35 1.49 -12.89 5.79
CA GLU A 35 1.93 -13.42 4.48
C GLU A 35 3.04 -12.62 3.77
N GLY A 36 3.75 -11.75 4.51
CA GLY A 36 4.78 -10.85 3.95
C GLY A 36 4.21 -9.52 3.46
N ASP A 37 2.89 -9.32 3.53
CA ASP A 37 2.21 -8.07 3.22
C ASP A 37 2.25 -7.08 4.39
N SER A 38 2.29 -5.80 4.04
CA SER A 38 2.23 -4.68 4.97
C SER A 38 1.25 -3.62 4.49
N GLU A 39 0.62 -2.92 5.44
CA GLU A 39 -0.22 -1.76 5.17
C GLU A 39 0.45 -0.47 5.67
N ILE A 40 0.21 0.63 4.96
CA ILE A 40 0.51 1.98 5.38
C ILE A 40 -0.79 2.67 5.72
N ARG A 41 -0.87 3.21 6.93
CA ARG A 41 -2.03 3.93 7.44
C ARG A 41 -1.87 5.42 7.18
N ILE A 42 -2.81 5.99 6.41
CA ILE A 42 -2.95 7.43 6.20
C ILE A 42 -4.20 7.88 6.94
N ASP A 43 -4.02 8.36 8.16
CA ASP A 43 -5.12 8.77 9.03
C ASP A 43 -5.57 10.21 8.69
N THR A 44 -6.10 10.38 7.48
CA THR A 44 -6.64 11.64 6.96
C THR A 44 -7.97 11.34 6.26
N GLY A 45 -9.00 12.15 6.53
CA GLY A 45 -10.35 11.89 6.04
C GLY A 45 -10.90 10.54 6.54
N PRO A 46 -11.42 9.67 5.65
CA PRO A 46 -11.99 8.37 6.04
C PRO A 46 -10.94 7.34 6.52
N GLY A 47 -9.65 7.66 6.42
CA GLY A 47 -8.54 6.80 6.82
C GLY A 47 -8.16 5.82 5.71
N TYR A 48 -7.25 6.24 4.83
CA TYR A 48 -6.81 5.45 3.68
C TYR A 48 -5.75 4.41 4.06
N ARG A 49 -5.71 3.30 3.31
CA ARG A 49 -4.73 2.22 3.48
C ARG A 49 -4.05 1.91 2.14
N LEU A 50 -2.73 1.84 2.16
CA LEU A 50 -1.94 1.37 1.02
C LEU A 50 -1.31 0.04 1.40
N TYR A 51 -1.54 -0.99 0.59
CA TYR A 51 -0.95 -2.30 0.79
C TYR A 51 0.31 -2.43 -0.06
N PHE A 52 1.35 -3.05 0.49
CA PHE A 52 2.59 -3.25 -0.22
C PHE A 52 3.32 -4.51 0.25
N VAL A 53 4.13 -5.04 -0.65
CA VAL A 53 5.14 -6.06 -0.34
C VAL A 53 6.53 -5.50 -0.58
N ARG A 54 7.51 -6.01 0.15
CA ARG A 54 8.93 -5.75 -0.10
C ARG A 54 9.56 -6.97 -0.73
N ARG A 55 10.23 -6.77 -1.87
CA ARG A 55 11.05 -7.76 -2.56
C ARG A 55 12.43 -7.14 -2.76
N ASP A 56 13.44 -7.69 -2.11
CA ASP A 56 14.80 -7.13 -2.09
C ASP A 56 14.82 -5.62 -1.77
N ASN A 57 15.28 -4.80 -2.72
CA ASN A 57 15.34 -3.33 -2.60
C ASN A 57 14.17 -2.63 -3.31
N MET A 58 13.08 -3.36 -3.56
CA MET A 58 11.88 -2.90 -4.25
C MET A 58 10.65 -2.92 -3.34
N VAL A 59 9.88 -1.83 -3.38
CA VAL A 59 8.55 -1.74 -2.78
C VAL A 59 7.53 -1.85 -3.89
N ILE A 60 6.65 -2.84 -3.80
CA ILE A 60 5.55 -3.03 -4.73
C ILE A 60 4.27 -2.63 -4.02
N VAL A 61 3.63 -1.56 -4.50
CA VAL A 61 2.35 -1.09 -3.96
C VAL A 61 1.21 -1.76 -4.71
N LEU A 62 0.29 -2.36 -3.97
CA LEU A 62 -0.81 -3.15 -4.50
C LEU A 62 -2.04 -2.27 -4.73
N LEU A 63 -2.73 -2.54 -5.84
CA LEU A 63 -3.79 -1.69 -6.40
C LEU A 63 -5.14 -1.76 -5.67
N CYS A 64 -5.20 -2.46 -4.54
CA CYS A 64 -6.42 -2.77 -3.81
C CYS A 64 -6.63 -1.85 -2.58
N GLY A 65 -6.19 -0.60 -2.63
CA GLY A 65 -6.36 0.35 -1.53
C GLY A 65 -7.77 0.93 -1.45
N GLY A 66 -8.24 1.14 -0.23
CA GLY A 66 -9.52 1.77 0.09
C GLY A 66 -9.42 2.62 1.35
N ASP A 67 -10.56 2.84 2.00
CA ASP A 67 -10.63 3.41 3.34
C ASP A 67 -10.83 2.32 4.40
N LYS A 68 -10.96 2.73 5.67
CA LYS A 68 -11.12 1.79 6.79
C LYS A 68 -12.31 0.84 6.63
N SER A 69 -13.38 1.24 5.93
CA SER A 69 -14.60 0.43 5.80
C SER A 69 -14.43 -0.83 4.94
N THR A 70 -13.41 -0.87 4.09
CA THR A 70 -13.13 -2.00 3.17
C THR A 70 -11.90 -2.82 3.53
N GLN A 71 -11.28 -2.54 4.69
CA GLN A 71 -9.96 -3.05 5.07
C GLN A 71 -9.80 -4.58 4.92
N ASP A 72 -10.73 -5.38 5.42
CA ASP A 72 -10.58 -6.86 5.39
C ASP A 72 -10.62 -7.42 3.96
N ARG A 73 -11.50 -6.86 3.13
CA ARG A 73 -11.61 -7.21 1.70
C ARG A 73 -10.32 -6.81 0.97
N ASP A 74 -9.81 -5.62 1.28
CA ASP A 74 -8.63 -5.06 0.64
C ASP A 74 -7.35 -5.82 1.03
N ILE A 75 -7.21 -6.28 2.29
CA ILE A 75 -6.13 -7.17 2.75
C ILE A 75 -6.15 -8.49 1.97
N THR A 76 -7.34 -9.08 1.83
CA THR A 76 -7.48 -10.36 1.13
C THR A 76 -7.04 -10.21 -0.33
N ARG A 77 -7.53 -9.16 -0.99
CA ARG A 77 -7.16 -8.85 -2.38
C ARG A 77 -5.67 -8.52 -2.53
N ALA A 78 -5.07 -7.83 -1.55
CA ALA A 78 -3.64 -7.53 -1.54
C ALA A 78 -2.82 -8.81 -1.57
N LYS A 79 -3.11 -9.75 -0.66
CA LYS A 79 -2.44 -11.04 -0.58
C LYS A 79 -2.55 -11.85 -1.86
N ASP A 80 -3.73 -11.85 -2.49
CA ASP A 80 -3.93 -12.54 -3.76
C ASP A 80 -3.12 -11.89 -4.89
N GLN A 81 -3.05 -10.56 -4.94
CA GLN A 81 -2.18 -9.87 -5.89
C GLN A 81 -0.71 -10.15 -5.62
N ALA A 82 -0.29 -10.16 -4.36
CA ALA A 82 1.08 -10.44 -3.95
C ALA A 82 1.57 -11.81 -4.40
N LYS A 83 0.69 -12.83 -4.42
CA LYS A 83 0.99 -14.18 -4.93
C LYS A 83 1.26 -14.22 -6.43
N THR A 84 0.68 -13.30 -7.19
CA THR A 84 0.90 -13.21 -8.66
C THR A 84 2.16 -12.44 -9.04
N LEU A 85 2.83 -11.81 -8.06
CA LEU A 85 4.09 -11.11 -8.25
C LEU A 85 5.24 -12.10 -8.05
N GLU A 86 5.51 -12.91 -9.08
CA GLU A 86 6.77 -13.64 -9.26
C GLU A 86 7.84 -12.73 -9.87
#